data_AF-A0A6G1RU75-F1
#
_entry.id   AF-A0A6G1RU75-F1
#
_cell.length_a   1.000
_cell.length_b   1.000
_cell.length_c   1.000
_cell.angle_alpha   90.00
_cell.angle_beta   90.00
_cell.angle_gamma   90.00
#
_symmetry.space_group_name_H-M   'P 1'
#
loop_
_entity.id
_entity.type
_entity.pdbx_description
1 polymer ?
#
loop_
_entity_poly.entity_id
_entity_poly.type
_entity_poly.pdbx_seq_one_letter_code
_entity_poly.pdbx_strand_id
1 'polypeptide(L)'
;RDDSFQVTLHKRDSSEQLGIKLVRRTDEPGVFILDLLEGGLAAQDGRLCSNDRVLAINGHDLKHGTPELAAQVIQASGERVNLIISRPLKSQTVSIIRDTGTHNSNPHQHQSQQLFHSRPNSHKDLSQCVTCQEKH
;
A
#
# COMPACT_ATOMS: atom_id res chain seq x y z
N ARG A 1 14.39 -14.18 -0.54
CA ARG A 1 15.34 -13.34 0.19
C ARG A 1 14.54 -12.14 0.69
N ASP A 2 14.76 -11.66 1.90
CA ASP A 2 14.10 -10.43 2.36
C ASP A 2 14.93 -9.24 1.88
N ASP A 3 14.32 -8.34 1.12
CA ASP A 3 14.97 -7.13 0.64
C ASP A 3 14.78 -6.05 1.70
N SER A 4 15.85 -5.80 2.45
CA SER A 4 15.88 -4.78 3.50
C SER A 4 16.59 -3.52 3.02
N PHE A 5 16.05 -2.37 3.40
CA PHE A 5 16.52 -1.06 2.96
C PHE A 5 16.49 -0.05 4.11
N GLN A 6 17.33 0.98 4.00
CA GLN A 6 17.48 2.02 5.01
C GLN A 6 16.77 3.31 4.57
N VAL A 7 15.91 3.83 5.44
CA VAL A 7 15.27 5.15 5.33
C VAL A 7 15.88 6.08 6.38
N THR A 8 15.93 7.38 6.09
CA THR A 8 16.36 8.38 7.07
C THR A 8 15.41 9.56 6.97
N LEU A 9 14.62 9.75 8.01
CA LEU A 9 13.66 10.83 8.12
C LEU A 9 14.26 11.95 8.98
N HIS A 10 13.96 13.18 8.62
CA HIS A 10 14.39 14.37 9.34
C HIS A 10 13.17 15.05 9.97
N LYS A 11 13.16 15.16 11.29
CA LYS A 11 12.21 15.97 12.05
C LYS A 11 12.73 17.40 12.17
N ARG A 12 11.83 18.37 12.29
CA ARG A 12 12.13 19.77 12.65
C ARG A 12 12.36 19.96 14.15
N ASP A 13 11.79 19.09 14.98
CA ASP A 13 11.93 19.11 16.43
C ASP A 13 11.72 17.71 17.03
N SER A 14 12.09 17.49 18.29
CA SER A 14 11.98 16.17 18.94
C SER A 14 10.54 15.72 19.18
N SER A 15 9.60 16.67 19.27
CA SER A 15 8.14 16.42 19.41
C SER A 15 7.45 16.07 18.10
N GLU A 16 8.03 16.40 16.94
CA GLU A 16 7.43 16.12 15.64
C GLU A 16 7.35 14.61 15.37
N GLN A 17 6.15 14.17 14.99
CA GLN A 17 5.87 12.77 14.72
C GLN A 17 6.26 12.42 13.28
N LEU A 18 6.85 11.24 13.08
CA LEU A 18 7.23 10.76 11.74
C LEU A 18 6.03 10.50 10.82
N GLY A 19 4.80 10.48 11.33
CA GLY A 19 3.62 10.13 10.56
C GLY A 19 3.50 8.63 10.27
N ILE A 20 3.98 7.75 11.16
CA ILE A 20 3.96 6.29 10.99
C ILE A 20 3.06 5.66 12.05
N LYS A 21 2.07 4.87 11.64
CA LYS A 21 1.23 4.06 12.53
C LYS A 21 1.86 2.69 12.71
N LEU A 22 2.49 2.46 13.86
CA LEU A 22 3.16 1.20 14.19
C LEU A 22 2.22 0.24 14.95
N VAL A 23 2.28 -1.04 14.62
CA VAL A 23 1.52 -2.11 15.30
C VAL A 23 2.38 -3.34 15.57
N ARG A 24 2.00 -4.10 16.60
CA ARG A 24 2.45 -5.46 16.83
C ARG A 24 1.47 -6.44 16.18
N ARG A 25 2.01 -7.48 15.55
CA ARG A 25 1.26 -8.62 15.01
C ARG A 25 1.22 -9.78 16.02
N THR A 26 0.19 -10.61 15.92
CA THR A 26 0.07 -11.87 16.68
C THR A 26 0.58 -13.07 15.89
N ASP A 27 0.60 -12.97 14.56
CA ASP A 27 1.15 -13.95 13.62
C ASP A 27 2.68 -13.98 13.57
N GLU A 28 3.35 -12.83 13.71
CA GLU A 28 4.81 -12.73 13.69
C GLU A 28 5.32 -11.71 14.74
N PRO A 29 6.36 -12.03 15.53
CA PRO A 29 6.97 -11.07 16.45
C PRO A 29 7.66 -9.92 15.71
N GLY A 30 7.52 -8.71 16.24
CA GLY A 30 8.15 -7.50 15.71
C GLY A 30 7.17 -6.33 15.62
N VAL A 31 7.61 -5.29 14.92
CA VAL A 31 6.85 -4.05 14.70
C VAL A 31 6.64 -3.83 13.21
N PHE A 32 5.41 -3.51 12.82
CA PHE A 32 4.98 -3.35 11.44
C PHE A 32 4.34 -1.98 11.22
N ILE A 33 4.51 -1.43 10.03
CA ILE A 33 3.77 -0.24 9.60
C ILE A 33 2.36 -0.69 9.22
N LEU A 34 1.36 -0.24 9.97
CA LEU A 34 -0.05 -0.40 9.61
C LEU A 34 -0.45 0.62 8.55
N ASP A 35 -0.02 1.87 8.74
CA ASP A 35 -0.46 3.00 7.92
C ASP A 35 0.51 4.19 8.01
N LEU A 36 0.41 5.13 7.09
CA LEU A 36 1.14 6.40 7.11
C LEU A 36 0.15 7.58 7.19
N LEU A 37 0.44 8.55 8.06
CA LEU A 37 -0.38 9.76 8.18
C LEU A 37 -0.14 10.68 6.98
N GLU A 38 -1.22 11.08 6.33
CA GLU A 38 -1.18 12.03 5.22
C GLU A 38 -0.51 13.36 5.65
N GLY A 39 0.41 13.86 4.83
CA GLY A 39 1.23 15.03 5.15
C GLY A 39 2.35 14.79 6.18
N GLY A 40 2.44 13.60 6.79
CA GLY A 40 3.53 13.24 7.71
C GLY A 40 4.86 12.95 7.00
N LEU A 41 5.98 13.10 7.71
CA LEU A 41 7.34 12.97 7.17
C LEU A 41 7.58 11.65 6.41
N ALA A 42 7.04 10.53 6.92
CA ALA A 42 7.13 9.22 6.29
C ALA A 42 6.32 9.10 4.99
N ALA A 43 5.15 9.75 4.92
CA ALA A 43 4.35 9.81 3.70
C ALA A 43 5.00 10.74 2.66
N GLN A 44 5.63 11.83 3.11
CA GLN A 44 6.38 12.76 2.24
C GLN A 44 7.65 12.14 1.66
N ASP A 45 8.39 11.31 2.43
CA ASP A 45 9.52 10.53 1.92
C ASP A 45 9.07 9.47 0.90
N GLY A 46 7.89 8.87 1.09
CA GLY A 46 7.23 8.01 0.12
C GLY A 46 7.90 6.64 -0.13
N ARG A 47 9.01 6.33 0.54
CA ARG A 47 9.71 5.04 0.41
C ARG A 47 9.11 3.98 1.33
N LEU A 48 8.53 4.41 2.45
CA LEU A 48 7.80 3.60 3.41
C LEU A 48 6.40 3.26 2.88
N CYS A 49 5.90 2.07 3.22
CA CYS A 49 4.57 1.61 2.86
C CYS A 49 3.90 0.85 4.01
N SER A 50 2.57 0.80 3.99
CA SER A 50 1.81 -0.11 4.85
C SER A 50 2.20 -1.58 4.59
N ASN A 51 2.17 -2.40 5.64
CA ASN A 51 2.73 -3.78 5.71
C ASN A 51 4.26 -3.92 5.69
N ASP A 52 5.04 -2.84 5.60
CA ASP A 52 6.49 -2.90 5.83
C ASP A 52 6.82 -3.31 7.28
N ARG A 53 7.86 -4.12 7.48
CA ARG A 53 8.35 -4.54 8.80
C ARG A 53 9.52 -3.66 9.22
N VAL A 54 9.47 -3.11 10.44
CA VAL A 54 10.56 -2.31 11.00
C VAL A 54 11.55 -3.25 11.69
N LEU A 55 12.75 -3.38 11.15
CA LEU A 55 13.83 -4.21 11.71
C LEU A 55 14.61 -3.47 12.80
N ALA A 56 14.85 -2.17 12.62
CA ALA A 56 15.59 -1.35 13.57
C ALA A 56 15.29 0.14 13.42
N ILE A 57 15.50 0.92 14.49
CA ILE A 57 15.47 2.39 14.47
C ILE A 57 16.73 2.92 15.16
N ASN A 58 17.49 3.80 14.50
CA ASN A 58 18.75 4.38 14.99
C ASN A 58 19.75 3.34 15.56
N GLY A 59 19.78 2.13 14.98
CA GLY A 59 20.61 1.02 15.46
C GLY A 59 20.01 0.18 16.59
N HIS A 60 18.88 0.58 17.18
CA HIS A 60 18.12 -0.25 18.11
C HIS A 60 17.33 -1.31 17.35
N ASP A 61 17.56 -2.59 17.66
CA ASP A 61 16.84 -3.71 17.05
C ASP A 61 15.37 -3.77 17.52
N LEU A 62 14.46 -3.91 16.56
CA LEU A 62 13.02 -4.03 16.78
C LEU A 62 12.42 -5.31 16.16
N LYS A 63 13.25 -6.26 15.70
CA LYS A 63 12.80 -7.49 15.03
C LYS A 63 11.85 -8.32 15.90
N HIS A 64 12.05 -8.26 17.22
CA HIS A 64 11.19 -8.85 18.25
C HIS A 64 10.67 -7.79 19.25
N GLY A 65 10.75 -6.51 18.87
CA GLY A 65 10.44 -5.37 19.72
C GLY A 65 8.95 -5.15 19.96
N THR A 66 8.65 -3.99 20.54
CA THR A 66 7.29 -3.52 20.80
C THR A 66 7.09 -2.16 20.10
N PRO A 67 5.86 -1.79 19.67
CA PRO A 67 5.60 -0.47 19.10
C PRO A 67 5.85 0.64 20.13
N GLU A 68 5.68 0.37 21.42
CA GLU A 68 6.00 1.29 22.53
C GLU A 68 7.52 1.54 22.62
N LEU A 69 8.35 0.50 22.46
CA LEU A 69 9.81 0.64 22.37
C LEU A 69 10.22 1.42 21.12
N ALA A 70 9.58 1.14 19.97
CA ALA A 70 9.82 1.88 18.75
C ALA A 70 9.50 3.38 18.92
N ALA A 71 8.37 3.71 19.55
CA ALA A 71 8.00 5.08 19.89
C ALA A 71 9.00 5.75 20.83
N GLN A 72 9.46 5.05 21.88
CA GLN A 72 10.50 5.56 22.79
C GLN A 72 11.82 5.86 22.06
N VAL A 73 12.29 4.96 21.19
CA VAL A 73 13.52 5.18 20.40
C VAL A 73 13.34 6.33 19.41
N ILE A 74 12.15 6.48 18.80
CA ILE A 74 11.84 7.64 17.95
C ILE A 74 11.84 8.94 18.76
N GLN A 75 11.30 8.95 19.98
CA GLN A 75 11.23 10.15 20.83
C GLN A 75 12.59 10.54 21.44
N ALA A 76 13.38 9.55 21.87
CA ALA A 76 14.75 9.75 22.35
C ALA A 76 15.71 10.17 21.22
N SER A 77 15.34 9.93 19.96
CA SER A 77 16.03 10.44 18.80
C SER A 77 15.66 11.90 18.52
N GLY A 78 16.70 12.73 18.31
CA GLY A 78 16.55 14.12 17.90
C GLY A 78 16.05 14.28 16.46
N GLU A 79 16.59 15.27 15.76
CA GLU A 79 16.14 15.69 14.43
C GLU A 79 16.32 14.63 13.32
N ARG A 80 17.10 13.57 13.55
CA ARG A 80 17.39 12.54 12.53
C ARG A 80 17.02 11.16 13.03
N VAL A 81 16.09 10.50 12.34
CA VAL A 81 15.69 9.11 12.60
C VAL A 81 16.07 8.21 11.44
N ASN A 82 16.94 7.25 11.69
CA ASN A 82 17.27 6.17 10.76
C ASN A 82 16.31 4.99 10.99
N LEU A 83 15.69 4.45 9.94
CA LEU A 83 14.86 3.24 10.00
C LEU A 83 15.43 2.17 9.06
N ILE A 84 15.55 0.94 9.54
CA ILE A 84 15.84 -0.23 8.69
C ILE A 84 14.53 -1.00 8.50
N ILE A 85 14.13 -1.15 7.25
CA ILE A 85 12.86 -1.72 6.83
C ILE A 85 13.08 -3.02 6.09
N SER A 86 12.21 -3.99 6.31
CA SER A 86 12.07 -5.25 5.59
C SER A 86 10.77 -5.20 4.80
N ARG A 87 10.84 -5.43 3.48
CA ARG A 87 9.67 -5.55 2.62
C ARG A 87 9.63 -6.97 2.03
N PRO A 88 8.74 -7.86 2.51
CA PRO A 88 8.60 -9.17 1.90
C PRO A 88 8.05 -9.03 0.48
N LEU A 89 8.57 -9.83 -0.46
CA LEU A 89 8.23 -9.83 -1.90
C LEU A 89 6.77 -10.24 -2.26
N LYS A 90 5.86 -10.15 -1.30
CA LYS A 90 4.45 -10.55 -1.41
C LYS A 90 3.66 -9.45 -2.11
N SER A 91 3.77 -9.40 -3.44
CA SER A 91 2.97 -8.63 -4.41
C SER A 91 2.47 -7.26 -3.94
N GLN A 92 3.16 -6.20 -4.37
CA GLN A 92 2.54 -4.87 -4.41
C GLN A 92 1.28 -4.92 -5.27
N THR A 93 0.10 -4.85 -4.66
CA THR A 93 -1.09 -4.30 -5.33
C THR A 93 -0.85 -2.81 -5.45
N VAL A 94 -0.30 -2.42 -6.60
CA VAL A 94 0.09 -1.06 -6.91
C VAL A 94 -1.15 -0.15 -6.91
N SER A 95 -1.31 0.67 -5.88
CA SER A 95 -2.34 1.71 -5.78
C SER A 95 -2.02 2.91 -6.70
N ILE A 96 -1.81 2.66 -8.00
CA ILE A 96 -1.95 3.71 -9.01
C ILE A 96 -3.44 3.91 -9.24
N ILE A 97 -4.03 4.84 -8.47
CA ILE A 97 -5.23 5.55 -8.90
C ILE A 97 -4.82 7.01 -8.99
N ARG A 98 -4.25 7.37 -10.16
CA ARG A 98 -4.00 8.77 -10.50
C ARG A 98 -5.35 9.44 -10.74
N ASP A 99 -5.70 10.40 -9.89
CA ASP A 99 -6.72 11.38 -10.23
C ASP A 99 -6.15 12.35 -11.28
N THR A 100 -6.61 12.20 -12.52
CA THR A 100 -6.52 13.22 -13.58
C THR A 100 -7.70 13.03 -14.52
N GLY A 101 -8.68 13.92 -14.45
CA GLY A 101 -9.78 13.97 -15.40
C GLY A 101 -9.34 14.39 -16.81
N THR A 102 -10.23 14.14 -17.79
CA THR A 102 -10.25 14.71 -19.15
C THR A 102 -8.98 14.60 -20.00
N HIS A 103 -9.02 13.83 -21.10
CA HIS A 103 -9.14 14.41 -22.45
C HIS A 103 -9.45 13.32 -23.50
N ASN A 104 -10.45 13.62 -24.34
CA ASN A 104 -10.91 12.80 -25.47
C ASN A 104 -9.91 12.82 -26.64
N SER A 105 -9.54 11.66 -27.19
CA SER A 105 -9.09 11.49 -28.58
C SER A 105 -9.05 10.02 -28.99
N ASN A 106 -9.90 9.65 -29.95
CA ASN A 106 -9.95 8.34 -30.63
C ASN A 106 -9.01 8.33 -31.86
N PRO A 107 -8.41 7.19 -32.23
CA PRO A 107 -8.41 6.84 -33.66
C PRO A 107 -8.61 5.35 -34.01
N HIS A 108 -8.89 5.12 -35.30
CA HIS A 108 -9.43 3.89 -35.91
C HIS A 108 -8.79 3.66 -37.30
N GLN A 109 -8.81 2.48 -37.95
CA GLN A 109 -9.42 1.16 -37.66
C GLN A 109 -8.62 0.07 -38.44
N HIS A 110 -9.11 -1.17 -38.42
CA HIS A 110 -8.73 -2.37 -39.17
C HIS A 110 -7.62 -3.27 -38.57
N GLN A 111 -7.78 -4.58 -38.30
CA GLN A 111 -8.52 -5.72 -38.94
C GLN A 111 -7.75 -6.27 -40.17
N SER A 112 -7.57 -7.56 -40.48
CA SER A 112 -8.24 -8.84 -40.14
C SER A 112 -7.16 -9.94 -39.85
N GLN A 113 -7.40 -11.24 -39.58
CA GLN A 113 -8.57 -12.15 -39.72
C GLN A 113 -8.70 -13.11 -38.51
N GLN A 114 -9.68 -14.02 -38.57
CA GLN A 114 -9.87 -15.24 -37.76
C GLN A 114 -10.47 -16.32 -38.68
N LEU A 115 -10.15 -17.61 -38.51
CA LEU A 115 -10.98 -18.71 -39.03
C LEU A 115 -11.13 -19.87 -38.02
N PHE A 116 -12.26 -19.81 -37.31
CA PHE A 116 -13.18 -20.89 -36.88
C PHE A 116 -12.58 -22.26 -36.43
N HIS A 117 -13.02 -22.86 -35.31
CA HIS A 117 -14.35 -22.85 -34.70
C HIS A 117 -14.22 -22.61 -33.16
N SER A 118 -15.13 -22.89 -32.20
CA SER A 118 -16.40 -23.63 -32.18
C SER A 118 -17.30 -23.19 -31.00
N ARG A 119 -18.28 -24.02 -30.60
CA ARG A 119 -19.29 -23.83 -29.53
C ARG A 119 -19.65 -25.17 -28.84
N PRO A 120 -20.46 -25.23 -27.75
CA PRO A 120 -21.16 -24.17 -26.98
C PRO A 120 -20.67 -24.04 -25.51
N ASN A 121 -20.81 -22.96 -24.73
CA ASN A 121 -21.87 -21.94 -24.49
C ASN A 121 -22.88 -22.29 -23.37
N SER A 122 -22.77 -21.58 -22.24
CA SER A 122 -23.87 -21.36 -21.26
C SER A 122 -23.79 -19.95 -20.64
N HIS A 123 -23.99 -18.93 -21.48
CA HIS A 123 -24.40 -17.57 -21.08
C HIS A 123 -25.84 -17.67 -20.48
N LYS A 124 -26.35 -16.79 -19.60
CA LYS A 124 -26.34 -15.33 -19.72
C LYS A 124 -26.49 -14.61 -18.37
N ASP A 125 -25.78 -13.49 -18.24
CA ASP A 125 -26.27 -12.32 -17.50
C ASP A 125 -27.23 -11.52 -18.42
N LEU A 126 -28.27 -10.92 -17.85
CA LEU A 126 -29.06 -9.89 -18.53
C LEU A 126 -29.74 -8.97 -17.51
N SER A 127 -29.28 -7.73 -17.45
CA SER A 127 -29.84 -6.68 -16.62
C SER A 127 -30.99 -5.92 -17.31
N GLN A 128 -32.01 -5.54 -16.53
CA GLN A 128 -33.09 -4.57 -16.87
C GLN A 128 -34.10 -5.03 -17.96
N CYS A 129 -35.40 -4.68 -17.94
CA CYS A 129 -36.21 -3.83 -17.05
C CYS A 129 -37.74 -4.08 -17.21
N VAL A 130 -38.52 -3.65 -16.20
CA VAL A 130 -39.95 -3.23 -16.18
C VAL A 130 -41.11 -4.11 -16.74
N THR A 131 -41.94 -4.57 -15.79
CA THR A 131 -43.43 -4.64 -15.77
C THR A 131 -44.28 -4.68 -17.06
N CYS A 132 -45.14 -5.70 -17.17
CA CYS A 132 -46.50 -5.64 -17.75
C CYS A 132 -47.43 -6.68 -17.07
N GLN A 133 -48.74 -6.38 -17.02
CA GLN A 133 -49.85 -7.22 -16.52
C GLN A 133 -50.29 -8.23 -17.63
N GLU A 134 -51.28 -9.13 -17.55
CA GLU A 134 -52.52 -9.24 -16.74
C GLU A 134 -53.04 -10.71 -16.67
N LYS A 135 -54.07 -10.90 -15.83
CA LYS A 135 -54.83 -12.08 -15.39
C LYS A 135 -55.74 -12.76 -16.45
N HIS A 136 -56.00 -14.06 -16.27
CA HIS A 136 -57.36 -14.61 -16.39
C HIS A 136 -57.65 -15.62 -15.26
#